data_AF-A0A0B6TKQ8-F1
#
_entry.id   AF-A0A0B6TKQ8-F1
#
_cell.length_a   1.000
_cell.length_b   1.000
_cell.length_c   1.000
_cell.angle_alpha   90.00
_cell.angle_beta   90.00
_cell.angle_gamma   90.00
#
_symmetry.space_group_name_H-M   'P 1'
#
loop_
_entity.id
_entity.type
_entity.pdbx_description
1 polymer ?
#
loop_
_entity_poly.entity_id
_entity_poly.type
_entity_poly.pdbx_seq_one_letter_code
_entity_poly.pdbx_strand_id
1 'polypeptide(L)'
;MSFFEDIAAALDTEGIESRVHDDTMFVPITSDLEIQFQEIDPHMPAANVYIAAADVDEDDENFEAVLVSVVFSVDDAVATVARHVATDQVVTVLRDLLEGTDERIGDLEFYQDALNANLVRAEVGQNSELQVLVEVIDGLPSAVVQFVAVGESFEDLIDQAIDELWESDGEAQLSEEDRARMFADLSAEVEIATDEVLDLGVFTDFDRLFDVISLAADQAEDWEEQLVPFDESEFEEPDVYDIYGADADDDADLDEEDDDEDDADFEDLDSEEDLDPDDDADENFGTVRDEE
;
A
#
# COMPACT_ATOMS: atom_id res chain seq x y z
N MET A 1 25.76 -33.29 -13.66
CA MET A 1 25.01 -32.24 -14.36
C MET A 1 25.92 -31.04 -14.41
N SER A 2 25.89 -30.29 -15.50
CA SER A 2 26.62 -29.02 -15.62
C SER A 2 25.90 -27.96 -14.77
N PHE A 3 26.63 -26.94 -14.28
CA PHE A 3 26.02 -25.82 -13.57
C PHE A 3 24.90 -25.15 -14.39
N PHE A 4 25.08 -25.02 -15.71
CA PHE A 4 24.05 -24.53 -16.62
C PHE A 4 22.89 -25.50 -16.85
N GLU A 5 23.11 -26.81 -16.76
CA GLU A 5 22.02 -27.78 -16.85
C GLU A 5 21.10 -27.67 -15.62
N ASP A 6 21.69 -27.45 -14.44
CA ASP A 6 20.95 -27.26 -13.20
C ASP A 6 20.19 -25.92 -13.18
N ILE A 7 20.78 -24.83 -13.69
CA ILE A 7 20.08 -23.54 -13.87
C ILE A 7 18.93 -23.69 -14.86
N ALA A 8 19.16 -24.32 -16.01
CA ALA A 8 18.11 -24.48 -17.03
C ALA A 8 16.92 -25.30 -16.49
N ALA A 9 17.18 -26.37 -15.74
CA ALA A 9 16.13 -27.16 -15.11
C ALA A 9 15.33 -26.37 -14.05
N ALA A 10 16.02 -25.51 -13.28
CA ALA A 10 15.36 -24.65 -12.30
C ALA A 10 14.51 -23.56 -12.97
N LEU A 11 15.01 -22.93 -14.04
CA LEU A 11 14.26 -21.94 -14.82
C LEU A 11 13.04 -22.55 -15.53
N ASP A 12 13.17 -23.77 -16.07
CA ASP A 12 12.05 -24.49 -16.70
C ASP A 12 10.91 -24.77 -15.71
N THR A 13 11.24 -25.01 -14.44
CA THR A 13 10.23 -25.19 -13.37
C THR A 13 9.42 -23.92 -13.14
N GLU A 14 10.04 -22.75 -13.30
CA GLU A 14 9.41 -21.43 -13.23
C GLU A 14 8.76 -21.01 -14.56
N GLY A 15 8.79 -21.88 -15.58
CA GLY A 15 8.25 -21.58 -16.91
C GLY A 15 9.10 -20.61 -17.75
N ILE A 16 10.36 -20.40 -17.37
CA ILE A 16 11.29 -19.49 -18.04
C ILE A 16 12.14 -20.30 -19.04
N GLU A 17 12.07 -19.92 -20.31
CA GLU A 17 12.87 -20.56 -21.36
C GLU A 17 14.35 -20.17 -21.23
N SER A 18 15.25 -21.10 -21.54
CA SER A 18 16.69 -20.82 -21.59
C SER A 18 17.35 -21.55 -22.76
N ARG A 19 18.42 -20.96 -23.32
CA ARG A 19 19.21 -21.52 -24.42
C ARG A 19 20.68 -21.53 -24.02
N VAL A 20 21.37 -22.65 -24.22
CA VAL A 20 22.80 -22.79 -23.90
C VAL A 20 23.60 -22.95 -25.19
N HIS A 21 24.59 -22.08 -25.39
CA HIS A 21 25.54 -22.16 -26.48
C HIS A 21 26.97 -22.01 -25.95
N ASP A 22 27.80 -23.03 -26.19
CA ASP A 22 29.18 -23.11 -25.71
C ASP A 22 29.28 -22.85 -24.18
N ASP A 23 29.98 -21.79 -23.76
CA ASP A 23 30.23 -21.41 -22.37
C ASP A 23 29.27 -20.29 -21.87
N THR A 24 28.19 -20.04 -22.62
CA THR A 24 27.20 -18.99 -22.31
C THR A 24 25.78 -19.56 -22.32
N MET A 25 25.02 -19.26 -21.27
CA MET A 25 23.57 -19.45 -21.24
C MET A 25 22.88 -18.11 -21.49
N PHE A 26 21.81 -18.13 -22.28
CA PHE A 26 20.97 -16.97 -22.55
C PHE A 26 19.55 -17.26 -22.07
N VAL A 27 18.94 -16.24 -21.48
CA VAL A 27 17.58 -16.27 -20.94
C VAL A 27 16.82 -15.08 -21.50
N PRO A 28 15.89 -15.27 -22.46
CA PRO A 28 15.09 -14.19 -23.00
C PRO A 28 14.16 -13.62 -21.92
N ILE A 29 14.09 -12.29 -21.83
CA ILE A 29 13.15 -11.57 -20.94
C ILE A 29 12.03 -10.97 -21.78
N THR A 30 12.41 -10.25 -22.85
CA THR A 30 11.50 -9.71 -23.86
C THR A 30 12.03 -9.95 -25.26
N SER A 31 11.31 -9.49 -26.28
CA SER A 31 11.79 -9.51 -27.66
C SER A 31 13.08 -8.72 -27.87
N ASP A 32 13.35 -7.74 -27.00
CA ASP A 32 14.46 -6.80 -27.18
C ASP A 32 15.56 -6.99 -26.12
N LEU A 33 15.34 -7.81 -25.08
CA LEU A 33 16.26 -7.94 -23.93
C LEU A 33 16.45 -9.40 -23.49
N GLU A 34 17.70 -9.79 -23.26
CA GLU A 34 18.09 -11.09 -22.73
C GLU A 34 19.14 -10.98 -21.60
N ILE A 35 19.13 -11.97 -20.71
CA ILE A 35 20.15 -12.16 -19.68
C ILE A 35 21.14 -13.21 -20.16
N GLN A 36 22.44 -12.93 -20.01
CA GLN A 36 23.51 -13.84 -20.36
C GLN A 36 24.29 -14.27 -19.12
N PHE A 37 24.39 -15.57 -18.90
CA PHE A 37 25.27 -16.16 -17.90
C PHE A 37 26.54 -16.66 -18.57
N GLN A 38 27.68 -16.09 -18.20
CA GLN A 38 28.99 -16.54 -18.65
C GLN A 38 29.70 -17.27 -17.52
N GLU A 39 30.12 -18.52 -17.78
CA GLU A 39 30.79 -19.34 -16.77
C GLU A 39 32.15 -18.74 -16.38
N ILE A 40 32.40 -18.66 -15.07
CA ILE A 40 33.66 -18.13 -14.53
C ILE A 40 34.67 -19.25 -14.27
N ASP A 41 34.20 -20.36 -13.71
CA ASP A 41 35.07 -21.47 -13.29
C ASP A 41 34.41 -22.84 -13.52
N PRO A 42 35.06 -23.79 -14.20
CA PRO A 42 34.51 -25.11 -14.53
C PRO A 42 34.41 -26.08 -13.34
N HIS A 43 34.92 -25.70 -12.17
CA HIS A 43 34.95 -26.51 -10.95
C HIS A 43 34.14 -25.91 -9.81
N MET A 44 33.66 -24.67 -9.95
CA MET A 44 32.84 -23.98 -8.97
C MET A 44 31.60 -23.39 -9.65
N PRO A 45 30.38 -23.60 -9.12
CA PRO A 45 29.18 -22.97 -9.68
C PRO A 45 29.31 -21.44 -9.56
N ALA A 46 29.75 -20.78 -10.63
CA ALA A 46 29.99 -19.35 -10.65
C ALA A 46 29.79 -18.80 -12.07
N ALA A 47 28.95 -17.79 -12.21
CA ALA A 47 28.70 -17.13 -13.49
C ALA A 47 28.59 -15.61 -13.34
N ASN A 48 29.14 -14.89 -14.32
CA ASN A 48 28.88 -13.47 -14.51
C ASN A 48 27.52 -13.34 -15.20
N VAL A 49 26.69 -12.39 -14.73
CA VAL A 49 25.36 -12.14 -15.27
C VAL A 49 25.37 -10.79 -15.98
N TYR A 50 25.10 -10.84 -17.28
CA TYR A 50 25.01 -9.66 -18.14
C TYR A 50 23.57 -9.44 -18.59
N ILE A 51 23.21 -8.18 -18.84
CA ILE A 51 22.02 -7.81 -19.61
C ILE A 51 22.48 -7.31 -20.96
N ALA A 52 21.80 -7.79 -22.00
CA ALA A 52 22.07 -7.45 -23.38
C ALA A 52 20.77 -7.28 -24.17
N ALA A 53 20.85 -6.55 -25.28
CA ALA A 53 19.79 -6.53 -26.26
C ALA A 53 19.72 -7.87 -27.01
N ALA A 54 18.53 -8.38 -27.28
CA ALA A 54 18.32 -9.73 -27.84
C ALA A 54 18.51 -9.84 -29.37
N ASP A 55 18.46 -8.73 -30.11
CA ASP A 55 18.49 -8.69 -31.59
C ASP A 55 19.81 -8.08 -32.15
N VAL A 56 20.96 -8.41 -31.53
CA VAL A 56 22.25 -7.89 -31.99
C VAL A 56 23.10 -9.01 -32.57
N ASP A 57 23.48 -8.85 -33.84
CA ASP A 57 24.37 -9.77 -34.54
C ASP A 57 25.72 -9.87 -33.82
N GLU A 58 26.30 -11.07 -33.74
CA GLU A 58 27.59 -11.37 -33.09
C GLU A 58 28.79 -10.56 -33.66
N ASP A 59 28.61 -9.94 -34.83
CA ASP A 59 29.60 -9.11 -35.53
C ASP A 59 29.48 -7.60 -35.21
N ASP A 60 28.54 -7.18 -34.35
CA ASP A 60 28.39 -5.77 -33.98
C ASP A 60 29.44 -5.36 -32.91
N GLU A 61 30.50 -4.69 -33.38
CA GLU A 61 31.60 -4.19 -32.55
C GLU A 61 31.16 -3.09 -31.53
N ASN A 62 29.91 -2.61 -31.61
CA ASN A 62 29.31 -1.65 -30.68
C ASN A 62 28.38 -2.30 -29.63
N PHE A 63 28.31 -3.63 -29.55
CA PHE A 63 27.48 -4.36 -28.59
C PHE A 63 27.92 -4.11 -27.13
N GLU A 64 27.02 -3.57 -26.31
CA GLU A 64 27.28 -3.20 -24.91
C GLU A 64 26.50 -4.13 -23.97
N ALA A 65 27.03 -5.34 -23.73
CA ALA A 65 26.55 -6.18 -22.63
C ALA A 65 27.01 -5.59 -21.30
N VAL A 66 26.07 -5.30 -20.40
CA VAL A 66 26.35 -4.67 -19.10
C VAL A 66 26.38 -5.74 -18.02
N LEU A 67 27.49 -5.86 -17.30
CA LEU A 67 27.59 -6.73 -16.14
C LEU A 67 26.71 -6.18 -15.01
N VAL A 68 25.69 -6.94 -14.61
CA VAL A 68 24.74 -6.52 -13.58
C VAL A 68 24.88 -7.29 -12.27
N SER A 69 25.38 -8.53 -12.32
CA SER A 69 25.51 -9.38 -11.13
C SER A 69 26.54 -10.50 -11.34
N VAL A 70 26.88 -11.19 -10.25
CA VAL A 70 27.64 -12.43 -10.24
C VAL A 70 26.91 -13.42 -9.34
N VAL A 71 26.69 -14.64 -9.81
CA VAL A 71 25.96 -15.69 -9.09
C VAL A 71 26.88 -16.85 -8.76
N PHE A 72 26.69 -17.44 -7.58
CA PHE A 72 27.52 -18.54 -7.06
C PHE A 72 26.72 -19.82 -6.77
N SER A 73 25.43 -19.81 -7.10
CA SER A 73 24.52 -20.93 -6.90
C SER A 73 23.40 -20.89 -7.94
N VAL A 74 22.69 -22.01 -8.09
CA VAL A 74 21.52 -22.12 -8.96
C VAL A 74 20.38 -21.22 -8.44
N ASP A 75 20.17 -21.20 -7.13
CA ASP A 75 19.14 -20.35 -6.50
C ASP A 75 19.41 -18.85 -6.74
N ASP A 76 20.68 -18.42 -6.63
CA ASP A 76 21.06 -17.03 -6.93
C ASP A 76 20.86 -16.68 -8.40
N ALA A 77 21.10 -17.63 -9.30
CA ALA A 77 20.87 -17.45 -10.74
C ALA A 77 19.38 -17.23 -11.02
N VAL A 78 18.52 -18.11 -10.51
CA VAL A 78 17.06 -18.00 -10.67
C VAL A 78 16.54 -16.71 -10.06
N ALA A 79 16.96 -16.37 -8.83
CA ALA A 79 16.54 -15.12 -8.18
C ALA A 79 16.98 -13.87 -8.96
N THR A 80 18.16 -13.92 -9.59
CA THR A 80 18.64 -12.83 -10.45
C THR A 80 17.77 -12.70 -11.69
N VAL A 81 17.43 -13.80 -12.37
CA VAL A 81 16.52 -13.77 -13.53
C VAL A 81 15.15 -13.22 -13.11
N ALA A 82 14.55 -13.80 -12.08
CA ALA A 82 13.21 -13.43 -11.60
C ALA A 82 13.10 -11.92 -11.30
N ARG A 83 14.12 -11.32 -10.67
CA ARG A 83 14.15 -9.87 -10.40
C ARG A 83 14.10 -9.03 -11.68
N HIS A 84 14.84 -9.40 -12.70
CA HIS A 84 14.90 -8.64 -13.94
C HIS A 84 13.63 -8.84 -14.77
N VAL A 85 13.08 -10.07 -14.80
CA VAL A 85 11.76 -10.35 -15.38
C VAL A 85 10.70 -9.50 -14.68
N ALA A 86 10.66 -9.47 -13.35
CA ALA A 86 9.69 -8.68 -12.60
C ALA A 86 9.83 -7.17 -12.90
N THR A 87 11.06 -6.66 -12.97
CA THR A 87 11.32 -5.24 -13.28
C THR A 87 10.83 -4.88 -14.68
N ASP A 88 11.09 -5.73 -15.67
CA ASP A 88 10.65 -5.52 -17.04
C ASP A 88 9.12 -5.59 -17.17
N GLN A 89 8.46 -6.51 -16.45
CA GLN A 89 7.01 -6.58 -16.39
C GLN A 89 6.40 -5.30 -15.78
N VAL A 90 6.99 -4.75 -14.71
CA VAL A 90 6.56 -3.45 -14.15
C VAL A 90 6.63 -2.35 -15.21
N VAL A 91 7.74 -2.26 -15.95
CA VAL A 91 7.92 -1.26 -17.02
C VAL A 91 6.90 -1.45 -18.14
N THR A 92 6.64 -2.70 -18.53
CA THR A 92 5.65 -3.04 -19.56
C THR A 92 4.24 -2.61 -19.15
N VAL A 93 3.82 -2.94 -17.92
CA VAL A 93 2.49 -2.57 -17.40
C VAL A 93 2.33 -1.05 -17.29
N LEU A 94 3.35 -0.34 -16.79
CA LEU A 94 3.32 1.13 -16.75
C LEU A 94 3.18 1.72 -18.14
N ARG A 95 3.87 1.15 -19.14
CA ARG A 95 3.76 1.57 -20.53
C ARG A 95 2.37 1.29 -21.09
N ASP A 96 1.80 0.12 -20.82
CA ASP A 96 0.45 -0.25 -21.30
C ASP A 96 -0.64 0.66 -20.71
N LEU A 97 -0.50 1.04 -19.43
CA LEU A 97 -1.38 2.01 -18.77
C LEU A 97 -1.25 3.39 -19.43
N LEU A 98 -0.03 3.89 -19.64
CA LEU A 98 0.22 5.22 -20.24
C LEU A 98 -0.17 5.31 -21.72
N GLU A 99 0.00 4.22 -22.48
CA GLU A 99 -0.34 4.18 -23.90
C GLU A 99 -1.82 3.83 -24.15
N GLY A 100 -2.55 3.37 -23.13
CA GLY A 100 -3.94 2.94 -23.26
C GLY A 100 -4.08 1.74 -24.21
N THR A 101 -3.10 0.82 -24.19
CA THR A 101 -3.00 -0.28 -25.15
C THR A 101 -4.15 -1.28 -25.02
N ASP A 102 -4.71 -1.43 -23.80
CA ASP A 102 -5.84 -2.32 -23.53
C ASP A 102 -7.18 -1.62 -23.79
N GLU A 103 -8.07 -2.32 -24.50
CA GLU A 103 -9.38 -1.77 -24.92
C GLU A 103 -10.29 -1.39 -23.74
N ARG A 104 -10.13 -2.01 -22.56
CA ARG A 104 -10.94 -1.75 -21.37
C ARG A 104 -10.64 -0.41 -20.72
N ILE A 105 -9.44 0.12 -20.94
CA ILE A 105 -8.98 1.40 -20.38
C ILE A 105 -8.67 2.44 -21.45
N GLY A 106 -8.98 2.14 -22.72
CA GLY A 106 -8.62 3.02 -23.85
C GLY A 106 -9.29 4.39 -23.83
N ASP A 107 -10.36 4.57 -23.05
CA ASP A 107 -11.03 5.86 -22.83
C ASP A 107 -10.43 6.65 -21.65
N LEU A 108 -9.51 6.05 -20.87
CA LEU A 108 -8.83 6.69 -19.73
C LEU A 108 -7.49 7.28 -20.16
N GLU A 109 -7.19 8.49 -19.70
CA GLU A 109 -5.92 9.17 -19.96
C GLU A 109 -5.03 9.08 -18.72
N PHE A 110 -4.13 8.09 -18.70
CA PHE A 110 -3.13 7.97 -17.63
C PHE A 110 -1.95 8.91 -17.86
N TYR A 111 -1.47 9.50 -16.76
CA TYR A 111 -0.22 10.26 -16.72
C TYR A 111 0.66 9.80 -15.56
N GLN A 112 1.97 9.91 -15.74
CA GLN A 112 2.94 9.54 -14.73
C GLN A 112 3.04 10.63 -13.66
N ASP A 113 3.09 10.23 -12.40
CA ASP A 113 3.28 11.13 -11.27
C ASP A 113 4.67 11.81 -11.32
N ALA A 114 4.72 13.08 -10.91
CA ALA A 114 5.94 13.88 -10.98
C ALA A 114 7.00 13.50 -9.93
N LEU A 115 6.58 12.91 -8.81
CA LEU A 115 7.42 12.52 -7.68
C LEU A 115 7.76 11.03 -7.70
N ASN A 116 6.87 10.20 -8.27
CA ASN A 116 7.04 8.76 -8.32
C ASN A 116 6.82 8.20 -9.75
N ALA A 117 7.91 7.76 -10.38
CA ALA A 117 7.85 7.19 -11.73
C ALA A 117 7.05 5.86 -11.82
N ASN A 118 6.84 5.18 -10.70
CA ASN A 118 6.09 3.93 -10.65
C ASN A 118 4.59 4.16 -10.40
N LEU A 119 4.17 5.41 -10.20
CA LEU A 119 2.78 5.79 -9.98
C LEU A 119 2.23 6.44 -11.23
N VAL A 120 1.10 5.92 -11.72
CA VAL A 120 0.30 6.56 -12.78
C VAL A 120 -1.06 6.94 -12.22
N ARG A 121 -1.58 8.06 -12.72
CA ARG A 121 -2.86 8.63 -12.31
C ARG A 121 -3.75 8.83 -13.52
N ALA A 122 -5.06 8.64 -13.37
CA ALA A 122 -6.05 8.98 -14.37
C ALA A 122 -7.22 9.69 -13.70
N GLU A 123 -7.63 10.83 -14.24
CA GLU A 123 -8.84 11.54 -13.78
C GLU A 123 -10.07 10.69 -14.10
N VAL A 124 -10.91 10.47 -13.11
CA VAL A 124 -12.19 9.77 -13.25
C VAL A 124 -13.27 10.58 -12.53
N GLY A 125 -14.46 10.74 -13.11
CA GLY A 125 -15.51 11.57 -12.50
C GLY A 125 -15.17 13.07 -12.51
N GLN A 126 -15.71 13.82 -11.54
CA GLN A 126 -15.58 15.29 -11.50
C GLN A 126 -14.44 15.75 -10.57
N ASN A 127 -14.28 15.11 -9.43
CA ASN A 127 -13.25 15.40 -8.43
C ASN A 127 -12.57 14.12 -7.93
N SER A 128 -12.46 13.09 -8.76
CA SER A 128 -11.77 11.86 -8.39
C SER A 128 -10.68 11.45 -9.37
N GLU A 129 -9.77 10.61 -8.90
CA GLU A 129 -8.72 10.02 -9.72
C GLU A 129 -8.43 8.58 -9.31
N LEU A 130 -8.03 7.78 -10.30
CA LEU A 130 -7.48 6.45 -10.08
C LEU A 130 -5.95 6.55 -10.03
N GLN A 131 -5.38 6.01 -8.97
CA GLN A 131 -3.95 5.89 -8.76
C GLN A 131 -3.53 4.43 -8.86
N VAL A 132 -2.53 4.14 -9.69
CA VAL A 132 -1.97 2.80 -9.87
C VAL A 132 -0.47 2.86 -9.62
N LEU A 133 -0.02 2.29 -8.50
CA LEU A 133 1.38 2.13 -8.15
C LEU A 133 1.87 0.74 -8.56
N VAL A 134 2.80 0.66 -9.51
CA VAL A 134 3.33 -0.62 -10.00
C VAL A 134 4.76 -0.82 -9.50
N GLU A 135 4.98 -1.83 -8.66
CA GLU A 135 6.28 -2.10 -8.06
C GLU A 135 6.53 -3.61 -7.87
N VAL A 136 7.74 -3.98 -7.47
CA VAL A 136 8.09 -5.38 -7.19
C VAL A 136 8.00 -5.65 -5.70
N ILE A 137 7.00 -6.41 -5.27
CA ILE A 137 6.76 -6.79 -3.87
C ILE A 137 7.12 -8.27 -3.71
N ASP A 138 8.01 -8.60 -2.78
CA ASP A 138 8.48 -9.97 -2.53
C ASP A 138 8.98 -10.72 -3.79
N GLY A 139 9.54 -9.98 -4.75
CA GLY A 139 10.05 -10.52 -6.02
C GLY A 139 9.00 -10.72 -7.10
N LEU A 140 7.73 -10.37 -6.82
CA LEU A 140 6.63 -10.43 -7.78
C LEU A 140 6.20 -9.02 -8.20
N PRO A 141 6.02 -8.77 -9.50
CA PRO A 141 5.49 -7.50 -9.96
C PRO A 141 4.03 -7.38 -9.53
N SER A 142 3.71 -6.27 -8.87
CA SER A 142 2.45 -6.04 -8.19
C SER A 142 1.98 -4.61 -8.47
N ALA A 143 0.69 -4.45 -8.70
CA ALA A 143 0.04 -3.15 -8.86
C ALA A 143 -0.89 -2.89 -7.68
N VAL A 144 -0.67 -1.80 -6.95
CA VAL A 144 -1.57 -1.30 -5.92
C VAL A 144 -2.48 -0.26 -6.56
N VAL A 145 -3.79 -0.44 -6.41
CA VAL A 145 -4.79 0.45 -7.00
C VAL A 145 -5.56 1.15 -5.90
N GLN A 146 -5.68 2.46 -6.03
CA GLN A 146 -6.43 3.31 -5.13
C GLN A 146 -7.33 4.24 -5.94
N PHE A 147 -8.54 4.45 -5.44
CA PHE A 147 -9.43 5.50 -5.91
C PHE A 147 -9.37 6.64 -4.89
N VAL A 148 -9.13 7.84 -5.37
CA VAL A 148 -9.00 9.03 -4.53
C VAL A 148 -10.08 10.00 -4.94
N ALA A 149 -11.01 10.27 -4.02
CA ALA A 149 -11.96 11.36 -4.14
C ALA A 149 -11.35 12.60 -3.47
N VAL A 150 -11.06 13.61 -4.27
CA VAL A 150 -10.64 14.92 -3.78
C VAL A 150 -11.92 15.63 -3.35
N GLY A 151 -12.03 15.97 -2.07
CA GLY A 151 -13.14 16.79 -1.57
C GLY A 151 -13.15 18.18 -2.19
N GLU A 152 -14.13 19.01 -1.83
CA GLU A 152 -14.14 20.42 -2.24
C GLU A 152 -12.79 21.07 -1.86
N SER A 153 -12.19 21.78 -2.83
CA SER A 153 -10.89 22.37 -2.59
C SER A 153 -10.98 23.41 -1.48
N PHE A 154 -9.90 23.61 -0.74
CA PHE A 154 -9.81 24.67 0.27
C PHE A 154 -10.29 26.04 -0.24
N GLU A 155 -10.02 26.34 -1.53
CA GLU A 155 -10.45 27.58 -2.17
C GLU A 155 -11.96 27.61 -2.41
N ASP A 156 -12.57 26.48 -2.81
CA ASP A 156 -14.02 26.36 -3.01
C ASP A 156 -14.78 26.44 -1.69
N LEU A 157 -14.31 25.75 -0.64
CA LEU A 157 -14.88 25.85 0.71
C LEU A 157 -14.79 27.28 1.26
N ILE A 158 -13.67 27.98 1.01
CA ILE A 158 -13.54 29.39 1.35
C ILE A 158 -14.53 30.25 0.55
N ASP A 159 -14.64 30.06 -0.76
CA ASP A 159 -15.52 30.86 -1.60
C ASP A 159 -17.00 30.64 -1.23
N GLN A 160 -17.38 29.41 -0.87
CA GLN A 160 -18.72 29.06 -0.40
C GLN A 160 -19.02 29.69 0.97
N ALA A 161 -18.10 29.57 1.94
CA ALA A 161 -18.23 30.22 3.25
C ALA A 161 -18.24 31.76 3.15
N ILE A 162 -17.51 32.31 2.17
CA ILE A 162 -17.57 33.73 1.83
C ILE A 162 -18.97 34.04 1.27
N ASP A 163 -19.46 33.35 0.26
CA ASP A 163 -20.77 33.66 -0.32
C ASP A 163 -21.91 33.57 0.72
N GLU A 164 -21.92 32.57 1.60
CA GLU A 164 -22.88 32.47 2.72
C GLU A 164 -22.79 33.65 3.71
N LEU A 165 -21.58 34.11 3.99
CA LEU A 165 -21.35 35.26 4.86
C LEU A 165 -21.85 36.58 4.23
N TRP A 166 -21.72 36.73 2.92
CA TRP A 166 -22.18 37.92 2.21
C TRP A 166 -23.68 37.91 1.95
N GLU A 167 -24.32 36.74 1.90
CA GLU A 167 -25.78 36.58 1.83
C GLU A 167 -26.50 36.70 3.19
N SER A 168 -25.84 36.34 4.31
CA SER A 168 -26.50 36.27 5.62
C SER A 168 -26.64 37.59 6.39
N ASP A 169 -25.75 38.57 6.26
CA ASP A 169 -26.03 39.94 6.75
C ASP A 169 -25.05 41.00 6.18
N GLY A 170 -25.38 41.58 5.03
CA GLY A 170 -24.56 42.54 4.29
C GLY A 170 -24.21 43.89 4.98
N GLU A 171 -24.44 44.07 6.29
CA GLU A 171 -24.07 45.28 7.03
C GLU A 171 -23.45 45.05 8.44
N ALA A 172 -23.30 43.82 8.93
CA ALA A 172 -22.69 43.56 10.25
C ALA A 172 -21.17 43.33 10.12
N GLN A 173 -20.36 44.28 10.61
CA GLN A 173 -18.93 44.01 10.83
C GLN A 173 -18.79 42.94 11.91
N LEU A 174 -18.44 41.72 11.52
CA LEU A 174 -18.06 40.65 12.45
C LEU A 174 -17.04 41.19 13.45
N SER A 175 -17.24 40.87 14.73
CA SER A 175 -16.24 41.15 15.74
C SER A 175 -14.97 40.34 15.43
N GLU A 176 -13.81 40.82 15.90
CA GLU A 176 -12.54 40.14 15.70
C GLU A 176 -12.54 38.72 16.32
N GLU A 177 -13.40 38.49 17.31
CA GLU A 177 -13.60 37.21 18.00
C GLU A 177 -14.45 36.24 17.18
N ASP A 178 -15.54 36.71 16.55
CA ASP A 178 -16.37 35.89 15.65
C ASP A 178 -15.60 35.49 14.39
N ARG A 179 -14.76 36.40 13.88
CA ARG A 179 -13.87 36.14 12.75
C ARG A 179 -12.81 35.08 13.06
N ALA A 180 -12.28 35.10 14.28
CA ALA A 180 -11.32 34.10 14.74
C ALA A 180 -11.98 32.73 14.95
N ARG A 181 -13.25 32.70 15.38
CA ARG A 181 -14.03 31.46 15.54
C ARG A 181 -14.38 30.84 14.18
N MET A 182 -14.83 31.64 13.22
CA MET A 182 -15.07 31.19 11.84
C MET A 182 -13.81 30.66 11.16
N PHE A 183 -12.66 31.34 11.34
CA PHE A 183 -11.40 30.82 10.81
C PHE A 183 -10.98 29.51 11.47
N ALA A 184 -11.35 29.29 12.74
CA ALA A 184 -11.08 28.04 13.44
C ALA A 184 -12.00 26.91 12.96
N ASP A 185 -13.29 27.18 12.72
CA ASP A 185 -14.22 26.23 12.10
C ASP A 185 -13.77 25.87 10.68
N LEU A 186 -13.50 26.86 9.83
CA LEU A 186 -12.96 26.62 8.48
C LEU A 186 -11.63 25.83 8.52
N SER A 187 -10.78 26.07 9.52
CA SER A 187 -9.54 25.30 9.64
C SER A 187 -9.81 23.85 10.07
N ALA A 188 -10.86 23.60 10.85
CA ALA A 188 -11.28 22.26 11.26
C ALA A 188 -11.99 21.52 10.10
N GLU A 189 -12.85 22.20 9.35
CA GLU A 189 -13.49 21.71 8.10
C GLU A 189 -12.45 21.35 7.04
N VAL A 190 -11.36 22.10 6.97
CA VAL A 190 -10.26 21.86 6.03
C VAL A 190 -9.33 20.75 6.51
N GLU A 191 -9.28 20.51 7.83
CA GLU A 191 -8.71 19.29 8.38
C GLU A 191 -9.55 18.04 8.05
N ILE A 192 -10.83 18.22 7.69
CA ILE A 192 -11.79 17.18 7.25
C ILE A 192 -11.85 17.08 5.70
N ALA A 193 -11.47 18.14 4.96
CA ALA A 193 -11.29 18.15 3.51
C ALA A 193 -10.02 17.38 3.07
N THR A 194 -9.82 16.20 3.66
CA THR A 194 -8.79 15.25 3.26
C THR A 194 -9.26 14.49 2.04
N ASP A 195 -8.35 14.24 1.11
CA ASP A 195 -8.57 13.28 0.03
C ASP A 195 -9.05 11.95 0.62
N GLU A 196 -10.27 11.52 0.28
CA GLU A 196 -10.82 10.25 0.73
C GLU A 196 -10.29 9.13 -0.17
N VAL A 197 -9.56 8.20 0.43
CA VAL A 197 -8.85 7.14 -0.29
C VAL A 197 -9.58 5.81 -0.10
N LEU A 198 -10.08 5.27 -1.20
CA LEU A 198 -10.63 3.92 -1.28
C LEU A 198 -9.59 2.95 -1.85
N ASP A 199 -9.09 2.05 -1.00
CA ASP A 199 -8.17 0.99 -1.41
C ASP A 199 -8.89 -0.10 -2.23
N LEU A 200 -8.53 -0.22 -3.51
CA LEU A 200 -9.09 -1.25 -4.41
C LEU A 200 -8.30 -2.57 -4.38
N GLY A 201 -7.10 -2.55 -3.80
CA GLY A 201 -6.30 -3.74 -3.49
C GLY A 201 -4.99 -3.84 -4.26
N VAL A 202 -4.36 -5.01 -4.16
CA VAL A 202 -3.07 -5.35 -4.79
C VAL A 202 -3.24 -6.48 -5.78
N PHE A 203 -2.72 -6.30 -6.99
CA PHE A 203 -2.89 -7.21 -8.12
C PHE A 203 -1.56 -7.68 -8.68
N THR A 204 -1.39 -8.99 -8.78
CA THR A 204 -0.30 -9.65 -9.53
C THR A 204 -0.77 -10.19 -10.88
N ASP A 205 -2.09 -10.22 -11.10
CA ASP A 205 -2.73 -10.58 -12.36
C ASP A 205 -3.16 -9.29 -13.07
N PHE A 206 -2.42 -8.91 -14.11
CA PHE A 206 -2.63 -7.64 -14.82
C PHE A 206 -3.90 -7.65 -15.68
N ASP A 207 -4.38 -8.81 -16.13
CA ASP A 207 -5.69 -8.87 -16.80
C ASP A 207 -6.81 -8.47 -15.84
N ARG A 208 -6.72 -8.94 -14.58
CA ARG A 208 -7.66 -8.54 -13.53
C ARG A 208 -7.47 -7.09 -13.09
N LEU A 209 -6.24 -6.57 -13.11
CA LEU A 209 -5.97 -5.15 -12.86
C LEU A 209 -6.79 -4.28 -13.83
N PHE A 210 -6.71 -4.55 -15.14
CA PHE A 210 -7.45 -3.78 -16.14
C PHE A 210 -8.97 -3.89 -15.99
N ASP A 211 -9.49 -5.08 -15.61
CA ASP A 211 -10.91 -5.25 -15.30
C ASP A 211 -11.35 -4.37 -14.11
N VAL A 212 -10.52 -4.28 -13.06
CA VAL A 212 -10.81 -3.49 -11.87
C VAL A 212 -10.73 -1.99 -12.16
N ILE A 213 -9.73 -1.55 -12.93
CA ILE A 213 -9.61 -0.15 -13.35
C ILE A 213 -10.82 0.26 -14.18
N SER A 214 -11.23 -0.56 -15.14
CA SER A 214 -12.43 -0.31 -15.96
C SER A 214 -13.70 -0.23 -15.11
N LEU A 215 -13.90 -1.17 -14.17
CA LEU A 215 -15.03 -1.13 -13.25
C LEU A 215 -15.00 0.10 -12.35
N ALA A 216 -13.83 0.49 -11.86
CA ALA A 216 -13.68 1.65 -11.00
C ALA A 216 -14.00 2.96 -11.75
N ALA A 217 -13.60 3.07 -13.01
CA ALA A 217 -14.00 4.19 -13.86
C ALA A 217 -15.53 4.24 -14.07
N ASP A 218 -16.17 3.09 -14.30
CA ASP A 218 -17.64 2.98 -14.43
C ASP A 218 -18.39 3.30 -13.12
N GLN A 219 -17.74 3.16 -11.96
CA GLN A 219 -18.31 3.41 -10.63
C GLN A 219 -17.86 4.73 -10.03
N ALA A 220 -17.05 5.52 -10.73
CA ALA A 220 -16.40 6.71 -10.19
C ALA A 220 -17.42 7.72 -9.65
N GLU A 221 -18.46 8.04 -10.42
CA GLU A 221 -19.51 8.99 -10.00
C GLU A 221 -20.24 8.51 -8.73
N ASP A 222 -20.57 7.21 -8.67
CA ASP A 222 -21.28 6.63 -7.51
C ASP A 222 -20.40 6.61 -6.25
N TRP A 223 -19.09 6.38 -6.39
CA TRP A 223 -18.14 6.37 -5.28
C TRP A 223 -17.77 7.78 -4.83
N GLU A 224 -17.64 8.72 -5.76
CA GLU A 224 -17.43 10.13 -5.47
C GLU A 224 -18.56 10.66 -4.57
N GLU A 225 -19.83 10.37 -4.89
CA GLU A 225 -20.98 10.76 -4.05
C GLU A 225 -20.99 10.09 -2.66
N GLN A 226 -20.39 8.90 -2.51
CA GLN A 226 -20.37 8.17 -1.24
C GLN A 226 -19.16 8.52 -0.37
N LEU A 227 -18.09 9.03 -0.97
CA LEU A 227 -16.86 9.45 -0.32
C LEU A 227 -16.86 10.96 -0.04
N VAL A 228 -18.02 11.62 -0.14
CA VAL A 228 -18.19 13.01 0.32
C VAL A 228 -17.88 13.06 1.83
N PRO A 229 -17.15 14.08 2.30
CA PRO A 229 -16.87 14.27 3.72
C PRO A 229 -18.13 14.15 4.57
N PHE A 230 -18.03 13.39 5.66
CA PHE A 230 -19.16 13.15 6.55
C PHE A 230 -19.58 14.45 7.25
N ASP A 231 -20.81 14.93 6.98
CA ASP A 231 -21.42 16.03 7.71
C ASP A 231 -22.08 15.51 9.00
N GLU A 232 -21.40 15.71 10.14
CA GLU A 232 -21.91 15.35 11.47
C GLU A 232 -23.24 16.07 11.81
N SER A 233 -23.54 17.19 11.16
CA SER A 233 -24.74 18.00 11.43
C SER A 233 -26.00 17.48 10.76
N GLU A 234 -25.87 16.74 9.66
CA GLU A 234 -26.99 16.07 8.97
C GLU A 234 -27.24 14.64 9.49
N PHE A 235 -26.31 14.10 10.28
CA PHE A 235 -26.46 12.78 10.89
C PHE A 235 -27.26 12.86 12.21
N GLU A 236 -28.56 12.58 12.14
CA GLU A 236 -29.33 12.22 13.34
C GLU A 236 -28.78 10.89 13.86
N GLU A 237 -27.94 10.95 14.91
CA GLU A 237 -27.45 9.76 15.61
C GLU A 237 -28.64 8.85 15.93
N PRO A 238 -28.62 7.58 15.49
CA PRO A 238 -29.70 6.67 15.83
C PRO A 238 -29.83 6.58 17.36
N ASP A 239 -31.04 6.76 17.90
CA ASP A 239 -31.41 6.63 19.33
C ASP A 239 -30.91 5.34 20.02
N VAL A 240 -30.32 4.42 19.27
CA VAL A 240 -29.75 3.15 19.72
C VAL A 240 -28.38 3.33 20.39
N TYR A 241 -27.63 4.38 20.05
CA TYR A 241 -26.32 4.66 20.65
C TYR A 241 -26.40 5.46 21.96
N ASP A 242 -27.53 6.07 22.26
CA ASP A 242 -27.85 6.71 23.55
C ASP A 242 -28.23 5.67 24.64
N ILE A 243 -27.53 4.54 24.67
CA ILE A 243 -27.76 3.47 25.66
C ILE A 243 -27.20 3.85 27.05
N TYR A 244 -26.35 4.87 27.11
CA TYR A 244 -25.83 5.48 28.33
C TYR A 244 -26.30 6.93 28.43
N GLY A 245 -27.63 7.09 28.53
CA GLY A 245 -28.35 8.36 28.61
C GLY A 245 -27.57 9.50 29.28
N ALA A 246 -27.03 10.38 28.44
CA ALA A 246 -26.44 11.64 28.87
C ALA A 246 -27.51 12.73 29.08
N ASP A 247 -28.75 12.50 28.63
CA ASP A 247 -29.86 13.45 28.74
C ASP A 247 -30.96 12.99 29.72
N ALA A 248 -30.60 12.23 30.75
CA ALA A 248 -31.49 12.06 31.90
C ALA A 248 -31.40 13.32 32.78
N ASP A 249 -32.32 14.25 32.49
CA ASP A 249 -32.65 15.45 33.25
C ASP A 249 -32.26 15.41 34.75
N ASP A 250 -31.50 16.44 35.10
CA ASP A 250 -31.07 16.93 36.41
C ASP A 250 -32.28 17.33 37.29
N ASP A 251 -33.15 16.38 37.68
CA ASP A 251 -34.32 16.68 38.53
C ASP A 251 -34.80 15.49 39.41
N ALA A 252 -33.85 14.73 40.00
CA ALA A 252 -34.16 13.80 41.08
C ALA A 252 -33.84 14.44 42.43
N ASP A 253 -34.82 15.15 42.99
CA ASP A 253 -34.88 15.60 44.39
C ASP A 253 -34.45 14.46 45.33
N LEU A 254 -33.21 14.51 45.82
CA LEU A 254 -32.73 13.67 46.92
C LEU A 254 -33.18 14.30 48.24
N ASP A 255 -34.46 14.08 48.57
CA ASP A 255 -34.98 14.39 49.91
C ASP A 255 -34.26 13.51 50.95
N GLU A 256 -33.51 14.20 51.82
CA GLU A 256 -32.93 13.70 53.05
C GLU A 256 -34.03 13.16 53.99
N GLU A 257 -34.03 11.86 54.30
CA GLU A 257 -34.57 11.37 55.57
C GLU A 257 -33.57 10.41 56.24
N ASP A 258 -32.92 10.99 57.26
CA ASP A 258 -32.18 10.39 58.37
C ASP A 258 -33.05 9.40 59.17
N ASP A 259 -32.46 8.27 59.59
CA ASP A 259 -32.62 7.59 60.91
C ASP A 259 -32.37 6.07 60.78
N ASP A 260 -31.18 5.60 61.18
CA ASP A 260 -30.96 5.14 62.56
C ASP A 260 -29.63 4.38 62.66
N GLU A 261 -28.74 4.96 63.45
CA GLU A 261 -27.55 4.33 64.02
C GLU A 261 -27.95 3.13 64.88
N ASP A 262 -27.29 1.98 64.71
CA ASP A 262 -26.98 1.15 65.87
C ASP A 262 -25.66 0.40 65.65
N ASP A 263 -24.85 0.53 66.69
CA ASP A 263 -23.39 0.49 66.79
C ASP A 263 -22.87 -0.90 67.19
N ALA A 264 -21.62 -1.20 66.80
CA ALA A 264 -20.65 -2.12 67.42
C ALA A 264 -21.02 -3.63 67.57
N ASP A 265 -20.15 -4.63 67.42
CA ASP A 265 -18.70 -4.80 67.27
C ASP A 265 -18.52 -6.30 66.91
N PHE A 266 -17.41 -6.70 66.25
CA PHE A 266 -16.42 -7.63 66.84
C PHE A 266 -15.35 -8.08 65.81
N GLU A 267 -14.12 -7.64 66.12
CA GLU A 267 -12.82 -8.31 66.01
C GLU A 267 -12.29 -8.76 64.64
N ASP A 268 -11.43 -7.90 64.09
CA ASP A 268 -9.97 -8.04 64.16
C ASP A 268 -9.39 -9.46 64.00
N LEU A 269 -8.93 -9.75 62.78
CA LEU A 269 -7.88 -10.74 62.54
C LEU A 269 -6.87 -10.14 61.56
N ASP A 270 -5.95 -9.35 62.12
CA ASP A 270 -4.59 -9.23 61.58
C ASP A 270 -3.99 -10.62 61.34
N SER A 271 -3.56 -10.89 60.12
CA SER A 271 -2.29 -11.60 59.91
C SER A 271 -1.68 -11.16 58.58
N GLU A 272 -0.60 -10.42 58.75
CA GLU A 272 0.32 -9.92 57.75
C GLU A 272 0.88 -11.06 56.87
N GLU A 273 1.06 -10.73 55.60
CA GLU A 273 2.31 -10.92 54.84
C GLU A 273 2.99 -12.29 54.92
N ASP A 274 3.01 -13.01 53.79
CA ASP A 274 4.27 -13.61 53.34
C ASP A 274 4.27 -13.83 51.82
N LEU A 275 5.25 -13.17 51.21
CA LEU A 275 5.77 -13.39 49.87
C LEU A 275 6.27 -14.84 49.74
N ASP A 276 6.06 -15.47 48.59
CA ASP A 276 7.20 -15.63 47.67
C ASP A 276 6.77 -16.18 46.30
N PRO A 277 7.36 -15.63 45.21
CA PRO A 277 7.42 -16.23 43.90
C PRO A 277 8.68 -17.10 43.80
N ASP A 278 8.54 -18.37 43.43
CA ASP A 278 9.57 -19.31 42.89
C ASP A 278 8.82 -20.66 42.78
N ASP A 279 9.05 -21.57 41.84
CA ASP A 279 10.31 -22.07 41.31
C ASP A 279 9.95 -22.98 40.12
N ASP A 280 10.72 -22.87 39.03
CA ASP A 280 11.26 -24.01 38.29
C ASP A 280 12.18 -23.43 37.18
N ALA A 281 13.29 -22.83 37.62
CA ALA A 281 14.57 -23.05 36.96
C ALA A 281 15.02 -24.47 37.38
N ASP A 282 15.76 -25.28 36.63
CA ASP A 282 16.95 -25.00 35.87
C ASP A 282 17.43 -26.35 35.27
N GLU A 283 18.60 -26.33 34.64
CA GLU A 283 19.53 -27.45 34.46
C GLU A 283 19.55 -28.17 33.09
N ASN A 284 20.11 -27.44 32.12
CA ASN A 284 21.44 -27.75 31.59
C ASN A 284 22.09 -29.07 32.09
N PHE A 285 22.19 -30.06 31.19
CA PHE A 285 23.32 -31.00 31.18
C PHE A 285 23.93 -31.03 29.77
N GLY A 286 24.93 -30.18 29.55
CA GLY A 286 25.99 -30.49 28.61
C GLY A 286 26.82 -31.70 29.08
N THR A 287 27.49 -32.36 28.13
CA THR A 287 28.83 -32.98 28.17
C THR A 287 28.84 -34.19 27.20
N VAL A 288 29.25 -34.02 25.92
CA VAL A 288 30.63 -34.20 25.38
C VAL A 288 30.89 -35.60 24.80
N ARG A 289 31.20 -35.58 23.49
CA ARG A 289 32.19 -36.37 22.72
C ARG A 289 32.16 -37.91 22.66
N ASP A 290 32.20 -38.37 21.42
CA ASP A 290 33.34 -39.00 20.70
C ASP A 290 32.97 -40.31 19.98
N GLU A 291 33.31 -40.30 18.69
CA GLU A 291 33.78 -41.40 17.81
C GLU A 291 32.95 -42.69 17.63
N GLU A 292 32.43 -42.88 16.41
CA GLU A 292 32.95 -43.84 15.41
C GLU A 292 32.50 -43.48 13.99
#